data_AF-A0A926HMK5-F1
#
_entry.id   AF-A0A926HMK5-F1
#
_cell.length_a   1.000
_cell.length_b   1.000
_cell.length_c   1.000
_cell.angle_alpha   90.00
_cell.angle_beta   90.00
_cell.angle_gamma   90.00
#
_symmetry.space_group_name_H-M   'P 1'
#
loop_
_entity.id
_entity.type
_entity.pdbx_description
1 polymer ?
#
loop_
_entity_poly.entity_id
_entity_poly.type
_entity_poly.pdbx_seq_one_letter_code
_entity_poly.pdbx_strand_id
1 'polypeptide(L)'
;MFDTNQVYAYGYIAGLIEREAVSHGQTIVTAKLFEDASMRPSVGFAQINNAARRSKLLTDDLAARIADIAATIDAPIDDDAGMMPKPLPLPLQGTWQLGYYHALGGKEPAYDHKTGIRAMRKAAGMTQAQLADKMGCSQEHISRWETGAVIPGADTIKQIADALGCSMDDLV
;
A
#
# COMPACT_ATOMS: atom_id res chain seq x y z
N MET A 1 -7.46 9.27 4.32
CA MET A 1 -6.56 9.91 3.33
C MET A 1 -5.35 9.01 3.15
N PHE A 2 -4.90 8.77 1.92
CA PHE A 2 -3.68 7.98 1.71
C PHE A 2 -2.45 8.68 2.27
N ASP A 3 -1.55 7.92 2.89
CA ASP A 3 -0.20 8.41 3.20
C ASP A 3 0.79 8.10 2.06
N THR A 4 1.99 8.65 2.17
CA THR A 4 3.08 8.51 1.20
C THR A 4 3.41 7.04 0.89
N ASN A 5 3.48 6.17 1.91
CA ASN A 5 3.85 4.77 1.71
C ASN A 5 2.75 4.02 0.94
N GLN A 6 1.48 4.28 1.25
CA GLN A 6 0.37 3.68 0.52
C GLN A 6 0.33 4.12 -0.94
N VAL A 7 0.54 5.41 -1.21
CA VAL A 7 0.57 5.93 -2.59
C VAL A 7 1.76 5.37 -3.36
N TYR A 8 2.93 5.29 -2.72
CA TYR A 8 4.11 4.64 -3.28
C TYR A 8 3.82 3.16 -3.59
N ALA A 9 3.15 2.44 -2.68
CA ALA A 9 2.79 1.03 -2.83
C ALA A 9 1.96 0.77 -4.10
N TYR A 10 0.95 1.61 -4.34
CA TYR A 10 0.14 1.53 -5.56
C TYR A 10 0.98 1.68 -6.83
N GLY A 11 1.87 2.67 -6.85
CA GLY A 11 2.77 2.89 -7.97
C GLY A 11 3.72 1.72 -8.17
N TYR A 12 4.29 1.22 -7.08
CA TYR A 12 5.20 0.08 -7.08
C TYR A 12 4.54 -1.18 -7.64
N ILE A 13 3.30 -1.48 -7.25
CA ILE A 13 2.52 -2.59 -7.83
C ILE A 13 2.30 -2.39 -9.33
N ALA A 14 1.93 -1.18 -9.76
CA ALA A 14 1.77 -0.88 -11.19
C ALA A 14 3.08 -1.11 -11.96
N GLY A 15 4.23 -0.73 -11.39
CA GLY A 15 5.53 -0.95 -12.01
C GLY A 15 5.96 -2.42 -12.03
N LEU A 16 5.59 -3.23 -11.03
CA LEU A 16 5.82 -4.69 -11.05
C LEU A 16 5.07 -5.34 -12.21
N ILE A 17 3.78 -4.99 -12.36
CA ILE A 17 2.93 -5.49 -13.44
C ILE A 17 3.49 -5.06 -14.80
N GLU A 18 3.86 -3.79 -14.95
CA GLU A 18 4.41 -3.31 -16.22
C GLU A 18 5.75 -3.96 -16.55
N ARG A 19 6.62 -4.17 -15.57
CA ARG A 19 7.90 -4.86 -15.77
C ARG A 19 7.68 -6.27 -16.33
N GLU A 20 6.71 -7.00 -15.76
CA GLU A 20 6.34 -8.32 -16.26
C GLU A 20 5.79 -8.24 -17.69
N ALA A 21 4.90 -7.27 -17.96
CA ALA A 21 4.34 -7.04 -19.29
C ALA A 21 5.42 -6.79 -20.34
N VAL A 22 6.37 -5.90 -20.05
CA VAL A 22 7.48 -5.55 -20.95
C VAL A 22 8.35 -6.76 -21.26
N SER A 23 8.59 -7.63 -20.27
CA SER A 23 9.36 -8.87 -20.49
C SER A 23 8.66 -9.84 -21.47
N HIS A 24 7.34 -9.71 -21.64
CA HIS A 24 6.53 -10.46 -22.60
C HIS A 24 6.20 -9.66 -23.88
N GLY A 25 6.85 -8.51 -24.10
CA GLY A 25 6.59 -7.66 -25.27
C GLY A 25 5.22 -6.98 -25.26
N GLN A 26 4.63 -6.79 -24.07
CA GLN A 26 3.34 -6.15 -23.86
C GLN A 26 3.49 -4.81 -23.14
N THR A 27 2.43 -4.02 -23.15
CA THR A 27 2.28 -2.79 -22.37
C THR A 27 0.92 -2.83 -21.69
N ILE A 28 0.88 -2.74 -20.37
CA ILE A 28 -0.35 -2.67 -19.58
C ILE A 28 -0.62 -1.22 -19.17
N VAL A 29 0.41 -0.55 -18.65
CA VAL A 29 0.37 0.82 -18.14
C VAL A 29 0.66 1.79 -19.29
N THR A 30 -0.37 2.03 -20.11
CA THR A 30 -0.32 3.05 -21.17
C THR A 30 -0.10 4.46 -20.58
N ALA A 31 0.35 5.41 -21.40
CA ALA A 31 0.53 6.80 -20.95
C ALA A 31 -0.74 7.40 -20.30
N LYS A 32 -1.92 7.09 -20.85
CA LYS A 32 -3.19 7.55 -20.28
C LYS A 32 -3.49 6.88 -18.93
N LEU A 33 -3.28 5.57 -18.84
CA LEU A 33 -3.50 4.84 -17.60
C LEU A 33 -2.50 5.24 -16.51
N PHE A 34 -1.26 5.56 -16.88
CA PHE A 34 -0.24 6.10 -15.99
C PHE A 34 -0.68 7.43 -15.38
N GLU A 35 -1.14 8.37 -16.21
CA GLU A 35 -1.65 9.67 -15.78
C GLU A 35 -2.82 9.46 -14.79
N ASP A 36 -3.83 8.70 -15.20
CA ASP A 36 -5.04 8.48 -14.42
C ASP A 36 -4.75 7.75 -13.10
N ALA A 37 -3.87 6.74 -13.10
CA ALA A 37 -3.50 5.98 -11.91
C ALA A 37 -2.66 6.81 -10.93
N SER A 38 -1.77 7.67 -11.43
CA SER A 38 -1.00 8.58 -10.57
C SER A 38 -1.88 9.61 -9.86
N MET A 39 -2.99 10.02 -10.50
CA MET A 39 -3.98 10.91 -9.91
C MET A 39 -4.97 10.17 -9.01
N ARG A 40 -5.35 8.94 -9.35
CA ARG A 40 -6.38 8.13 -8.66
C ARG A 40 -5.88 6.69 -8.47
N PRO A 41 -5.04 6.44 -7.45
CA PRO A 41 -4.34 5.16 -7.31
C PRO A 41 -5.25 3.96 -7.16
N SER A 42 -6.35 4.06 -6.39
CA SER A 42 -7.28 2.94 -6.19
C SER A 42 -7.99 2.53 -7.49
N VAL A 43 -8.44 3.50 -8.28
CA VAL A 43 -9.06 3.27 -9.60
C VAL A 43 -8.03 2.70 -10.57
N GLY A 44 -6.85 3.32 -10.64
CA GLY A 44 -5.75 2.86 -11.47
C GLY A 44 -5.33 1.44 -11.14
N PHE A 45 -5.19 1.10 -9.86
CA PHE A 45 -4.88 -0.26 -9.40
C PHE A 45 -5.90 -1.28 -9.90
N ALA A 46 -7.20 -0.99 -9.76
CA ALA A 46 -8.25 -1.88 -10.25
C ALA A 46 -8.16 -2.07 -11.78
N GLN A 47 -7.95 -0.99 -12.53
CA GLN A 47 -7.83 -1.03 -14.00
C GLN A 47 -6.60 -1.83 -14.45
N ILE A 48 -5.44 -1.56 -13.83
CA ILE A 48 -4.16 -2.22 -14.13
C ILE A 48 -4.24 -3.71 -13.78
N ASN A 49 -4.74 -4.06 -12.59
CA ASN A 49 -4.86 -5.46 -12.16
C ASN A 49 -5.82 -6.25 -13.08
N ASN A 50 -6.94 -5.64 -13.48
CA ASN A 50 -7.85 -6.24 -14.44
C ASN A 50 -7.21 -6.42 -15.82
N ALA A 51 -6.40 -5.46 -16.28
CA ALA A 51 -5.67 -5.57 -17.54
C ALA A 51 -4.62 -6.70 -17.48
N ALA A 52 -3.82 -6.76 -16.41
CA ALA A 52 -2.83 -7.81 -16.18
C ALA A 52 -3.46 -9.21 -16.17
N ARG A 53 -4.61 -9.37 -15.50
CA ARG A 53 -5.36 -10.63 -15.47
C ARG A 53 -5.85 -11.04 -16.87
N ARG A 54 -6.40 -10.10 -17.65
CA ARG A 54 -6.84 -10.39 -19.04
C ARG A 54 -5.68 -10.78 -19.95
N SER A 55 -4.51 -10.18 -19.74
CA SER A 55 -3.30 -10.49 -20.50
C SER A 55 -2.54 -11.73 -20.02
N LYS A 56 -3.04 -12.41 -18.97
CA LYS A 56 -2.44 -13.62 -18.37
C LYS A 56 -1.00 -13.40 -17.87
N LEU A 57 -0.70 -12.19 -17.38
CA LEU A 57 0.63 -11.82 -16.88
C LEU A 57 0.81 -12.12 -15.38
N LEU A 58 -0.28 -12.36 -14.64
CA LEU A 58 -0.22 -12.65 -13.20
C LEU A 58 0.23 -14.09 -12.97
N THR A 59 1.55 -14.31 -12.96
CA THR A 59 2.16 -15.54 -12.43
C THR A 59 1.86 -15.67 -10.93
N ASP A 60 1.96 -16.88 -10.38
CA ASP A 60 1.71 -17.10 -8.95
C ASP A 60 2.66 -16.28 -8.07
N ASP A 61 3.93 -16.17 -8.45
CA ASP A 61 4.94 -15.36 -7.76
C ASP A 61 4.61 -13.86 -7.80
N LEU A 62 4.28 -13.34 -8.98
CA LEU A 62 3.90 -11.93 -9.13
C LEU A 62 2.62 -11.61 -8.36
N ALA A 63 1.62 -12.50 -8.42
CA ALA A 63 0.36 -12.35 -7.70
C ALA A 63 0.57 -12.36 -6.19
N ALA A 64 1.42 -13.26 -5.66
CA ALA A 64 1.78 -13.30 -4.24
C ALA A 64 2.47 -12.01 -3.81
N ARG A 65 3.46 -11.53 -4.60
CA ARG A 65 4.16 -10.28 -4.31
C ARG A 65 3.24 -9.07 -4.32
N ILE A 66 2.30 -9.01 -5.28
CA ILE A 66 1.29 -7.95 -5.33
C ILE A 66 0.38 -8.02 -4.11
N ALA A 67 -0.04 -9.22 -3.70
CA ALA A 67 -0.90 -9.41 -2.53
C ALA A 67 -0.22 -8.94 -1.24
N ASP A 68 1.06 -9.27 -1.03
CA ASP A 68 1.83 -8.84 0.14
C ASP A 68 1.88 -7.31 0.24
N ILE A 69 2.16 -6.62 -0.87
CA ILE A 69 2.24 -5.16 -0.88
C ILE A 69 0.85 -4.55 -0.72
N ALA A 70 -0.16 -5.09 -1.41
CA ALA A 70 -1.53 -4.59 -1.36
C ALA A 70 -2.17 -4.77 0.02
N ALA A 71 -1.76 -5.76 0.81
CA ALA A 71 -2.23 -5.98 2.18
C ALA A 71 -1.89 -4.80 3.10
N THR A 72 -0.86 -4.01 2.80
CA THR A 72 -0.48 -2.82 3.57
C THR A 72 -1.29 -1.57 3.25
N ILE A 73 -2.12 -1.62 2.20
CA ILE A 73 -2.92 -0.48 1.77
C ILE A 73 -4.24 -0.45 2.56
N ASP A 74 -4.46 0.65 3.29
CA ASP A 74 -5.75 1.00 3.87
C ASP A 74 -6.42 2.02 2.97
N ALA A 75 -6.97 1.51 1.86
CA ALA A 75 -7.78 2.33 0.98
C ALA A 75 -8.96 2.90 1.77
N PRO A 76 -9.15 4.24 1.76
CA PRO A 76 -10.41 4.81 2.20
C PRO A 76 -11.50 4.13 1.37
N ILE A 77 -12.44 3.47 2.02
CA ILE A 77 -13.71 3.16 1.40
C ILE A 77 -14.36 4.53 1.22
N ASP A 78 -14.29 5.11 0.02
CA ASP A 78 -15.01 6.35 -0.25
C ASP A 78 -16.50 6.05 0.01
N ASP A 79 -17.00 6.64 1.08
CA ASP A 79 -18.34 6.49 1.66
C ASP A 79 -19.42 6.93 0.66
N ASP A 80 -19.03 7.79 -0.29
CA ASP A 80 -19.85 8.28 -1.38
C ASP A 80 -19.83 7.30 -2.56
N ALA A 81 -20.53 6.18 -2.37
CA ALA A 81 -20.79 5.15 -3.36
C ALA A 81 -21.50 5.75 -4.61
N GLY A 82 -20.72 6.33 -5.52
CA GLY A 82 -21.22 6.97 -6.74
C GLY A 82 -20.34 8.09 -7.29
N MET A 83 -19.44 8.67 -6.48
CA MET A 83 -18.53 9.72 -6.95
C MET A 83 -17.14 9.13 -7.24
N MET A 84 -16.52 9.54 -8.35
CA MET A 84 -15.12 9.16 -8.59
C MET A 84 -14.23 9.74 -7.48
N PRO A 85 -13.23 8.98 -6.99
CA PRO A 85 -12.27 9.48 -6.01
C PRO A 85 -11.63 10.79 -6.48
N LYS A 86 -11.48 11.73 -5.56
CA LYS A 86 -10.81 13.00 -5.84
C LYS A 86 -9.34 12.74 -6.24
N PRO A 87 -8.78 13.49 -7.19
CA PRO A 87 -7.35 13.40 -7.49
C PRO A 87 -6.49 13.63 -6.26
N LEU A 88 -5.38 12.89 -6.18
CA LEU A 88 -4.34 13.12 -5.19
C LEU A 88 -3.74 14.53 -5.31
N PRO A 89 -3.29 15.13 -4.19
CA PRO A 89 -2.37 16.27 -4.22
C PRO A 89 -1.12 15.98 -5.07
N LEU A 90 -0.61 16.99 -5.78
CA LEU A 90 0.55 16.85 -6.69
C LEU A 90 1.77 16.14 -6.05
N PRO A 91 2.18 16.41 -4.80
CA PRO A 91 3.32 15.71 -4.19
C PRO A 91 3.09 14.19 -4.06
N LEU A 92 1.84 13.78 -3.82
CA LEU A 92 1.48 12.36 -3.75
C LEU A 92 1.42 11.72 -5.14
N GLN A 93 1.04 12.46 -6.19
CA GLN A 93 1.14 11.94 -7.57
C GLN A 93 2.59 11.57 -7.91
N GLY A 94 3.56 12.43 -7.54
CA GLY A 94 4.99 12.13 -7.70
C GLY A 94 5.45 10.92 -6.88
N THR A 95 4.87 10.71 -5.69
CA THR A 95 5.15 9.54 -4.85
C THR A 95 4.73 8.24 -5.53
N TRP A 96 3.57 8.24 -6.19
CA TRP A 96 3.11 7.11 -6.99
C TRP A 96 4.10 6.81 -8.14
N GLN A 97 4.52 7.85 -8.87
CA GLN A 97 5.47 7.71 -9.97
C GLN A 97 6.82 7.14 -9.50
N LEU A 98 7.31 7.57 -8.33
CA LEU A 98 8.53 7.05 -7.74
C LEU A 98 8.44 5.54 -7.49
N GLY A 99 7.33 5.08 -6.90
CA GLY A 99 7.07 3.64 -6.70
C GLY A 99 7.09 2.87 -8.01
N TYR A 100 6.40 3.38 -9.03
CA TYR A 100 6.35 2.77 -10.36
C TYR A 100 7.73 2.59 -10.98
N TYR A 101 8.55 3.66 -11.00
CA TYR A 101 9.89 3.59 -11.57
C TYR A 101 10.86 2.75 -10.73
N HIS A 102 10.69 2.68 -9.42
CA HIS A 102 11.48 1.79 -8.56
C HIS A 102 11.24 0.32 -8.92
N ALA A 103 9.98 -0.09 -9.07
CA ALA A 103 9.64 -1.46 -9.45
C ALA A 103 10.13 -1.81 -10.86
N LEU A 104 9.92 -0.91 -11.84
CA LEU A 104 10.46 -1.07 -13.20
C LEU A 104 11.98 -1.26 -13.20
N GLY A 105 12.68 -0.49 -12.36
CA GLY A 105 14.14 -0.57 -12.21
C GLY A 105 14.63 -1.81 -11.45
N GLY A 106 13.76 -2.76 -11.08
CA GLY A 106 14.17 -3.97 -10.37
C GLY A 106 14.49 -3.79 -8.89
N LYS A 107 14.20 -2.61 -8.31
CA LYS A 107 14.53 -2.30 -6.92
C LYS A 107 13.48 -2.83 -5.98
N GLU A 108 13.86 -3.24 -4.77
CA GLU A 108 12.90 -3.49 -3.69
C GLU A 108 12.15 -2.21 -3.28
N PRO A 109 10.95 -2.32 -2.66
CA PRO A 109 10.22 -1.17 -2.16
C PRO A 109 11.08 -0.32 -1.23
N ALA A 110 10.95 1.01 -1.34
CA ALA A 110 11.72 1.95 -0.52
C ALA A 110 11.19 2.09 0.93
N TYR A 111 10.27 1.21 1.34
CA TYR A 111 9.71 1.11 2.67
C TYR A 111 9.53 -0.36 3.02
N ASP A 112 9.64 -0.71 4.30
CA ASP A 112 9.31 -2.05 4.75
C ASP A 112 7.79 -2.20 4.79
N HIS A 113 7.29 -3.18 4.04
CA HIS A 113 5.87 -3.51 3.94
C HIS A 113 5.54 -4.80 4.69
N LYS A 114 6.55 -5.49 5.22
CA LYS A 114 6.44 -6.76 5.94
C LYS A 114 6.49 -6.56 7.45
N THR A 115 7.19 -5.53 7.90
CA THR A 115 7.31 -5.14 9.30
C THR A 115 6.60 -3.80 9.54
N GLY A 116 6.53 -3.40 10.81
CA GLY A 116 5.88 -2.17 11.24
C GLY A 116 4.44 -2.39 11.69
N ILE A 117 3.96 -1.44 12.49
CA ILE A 117 2.66 -1.51 13.19
C ILE A 117 1.50 -1.80 12.23
N ARG A 118 1.49 -1.18 11.05
CA ARG A 118 0.43 -1.41 10.06
C ARG A 118 0.44 -2.82 9.52
N ALA A 119 1.61 -3.30 9.09
CA ALA A 119 1.76 -4.63 8.51
C ALA A 119 1.32 -5.70 9.53
N MET A 120 1.80 -5.57 10.78
CA MET A 120 1.45 -6.49 11.85
C MET A 120 -0.02 -6.42 12.25
N ARG A 121 -0.62 -5.22 12.27
CA ARG A 121 -2.06 -5.07 12.53
C ARG A 121 -2.89 -5.76 11.44
N LYS A 122 -2.52 -5.58 10.18
CA LYS A 122 -3.19 -6.20 9.04
C LYS A 122 -3.06 -7.72 9.06
N ALA A 123 -1.87 -8.24 9.39
CA ALA A 123 -1.63 -9.66 9.59
C ALA A 123 -2.49 -10.26 10.72
N ALA A 124 -2.73 -9.48 11.79
CA ALA A 124 -3.65 -9.84 12.86
C ALA A 124 -5.14 -9.67 12.51
N GLY A 125 -5.47 -9.24 11.29
CA GLY A 125 -6.85 -9.05 10.84
C GLY A 125 -7.60 -7.90 11.52
N MET A 126 -6.87 -6.94 12.10
CA MET A 126 -7.46 -5.84 12.89
C MET A 126 -7.60 -4.55 12.09
N THR A 127 -8.67 -3.80 12.35
CA THR A 127 -8.80 -2.39 11.95
C THR A 127 -8.03 -1.49 12.91
N GLN A 128 -7.72 -0.25 12.49
CA GLN A 128 -7.09 0.72 13.39
C GLN A 128 -7.95 0.98 14.64
N ALA A 129 -9.28 0.99 14.50
CA ALA A 129 -10.20 1.17 15.62
C ALA A 129 -10.12 -0.01 16.61
N GLN A 130 -10.08 -1.25 16.11
CA GLN A 130 -9.95 -2.43 16.96
C GLN A 130 -8.63 -2.46 17.72
N LEU A 131 -7.52 -2.07 17.08
CA LEU A 131 -6.24 -1.94 17.77
C LEU A 131 -6.29 -0.81 18.82
N ALA A 132 -6.90 0.32 18.48
CA ALA A 132 -7.06 1.45 19.41
C ALA A 132 -7.86 1.05 20.66
N ASP A 133 -8.97 0.33 20.47
CA ASP A 133 -9.79 -0.21 21.57
C ASP A 133 -8.97 -1.15 22.47
N LYS A 134 -8.16 -2.03 21.87
CA LYS A 134 -7.28 -2.95 22.61
C LYS A 134 -6.15 -2.23 23.37
N MET A 135 -5.65 -1.13 22.80
CA MET A 135 -4.59 -0.30 23.38
C MET A 135 -5.12 0.75 24.37
N GLY A 136 -6.44 0.95 24.46
CA GLY A 136 -7.03 2.00 25.28
C GLY A 136 -6.70 3.42 24.81
N CYS A 137 -6.52 3.63 23.50
CA CYS A 137 -6.19 4.93 22.91
C CYS A 137 -7.15 5.31 21.77
N SER A 138 -6.96 6.48 21.15
CA SER A 138 -7.75 6.88 19.99
C SER A 138 -7.23 6.20 18.70
N GLN A 139 -8.12 6.00 17.72
CA GLN A 139 -7.72 5.57 16.37
C GLN A 139 -6.68 6.52 15.74
N GLU A 140 -6.76 7.81 16.07
CA GLU A 140 -5.80 8.81 15.60
C GLU A 140 -4.38 8.50 16.06
N HIS A 141 -4.19 8.05 17.32
CA HIS A 141 -2.87 7.62 17.79
C HIS A 141 -2.32 6.46 16.98
N ILE A 142 -3.13 5.44 16.70
CA ILE A 142 -2.74 4.31 15.85
C ILE A 142 -2.31 4.79 14.46
N SER A 143 -3.13 5.65 13.83
CA SER A 143 -2.83 6.21 12.52
C SER A 143 -1.50 6.98 12.50
N ARG A 144 -1.22 7.78 13.54
CA ARG A 144 0.03 8.55 13.65
C ARG A 144 1.25 7.65 13.84
N TRP A 145 1.11 6.53 14.55
CA TRP A 145 2.18 5.54 14.67
C TRP A 145 2.44 4.82 13.35
N GLU A 146 1.38 4.38 12.67
CA GLU A 146 1.50 3.67 11.39
C GLU A 146 2.04 4.51 10.23
N THR A 147 1.79 5.82 10.28
CA THR A 147 2.29 6.76 9.27
C THR A 147 3.69 7.27 9.58
N GLY A 148 4.26 6.92 10.74
CA GLY A 148 5.53 7.47 11.22
C GLY A 148 5.45 8.94 11.63
N ALA A 149 4.25 9.53 11.68
CA ALA A 149 4.05 10.91 12.14
C ALA A 149 4.42 11.08 13.62
N VAL A 150 4.33 10.00 14.40
CA VAL A 150 4.80 9.92 15.78
C VAL A 150 5.45 8.55 15.98
N ILE A 151 6.66 8.53 16.56
CA ILE A 151 7.32 7.29 16.94
C ILE A 151 6.83 6.92 18.36
N PRO A 152 6.21 5.74 18.57
CA PRO A 152 5.81 5.30 19.90
C PRO A 152 7.03 5.02 20.79
N GLY A 153 6.90 5.25 22.10
CA GLY A 153 7.93 4.89 23.07
C GLY A 153 8.08 3.37 23.22
N ALA A 154 9.22 2.92 23.78
CA ALA A 154 9.52 1.49 23.91
C ALA A 154 8.44 0.69 24.65
N ASP A 155 7.88 1.25 25.74
CA ASP A 155 6.78 0.61 26.48
C ASP A 155 5.51 0.48 25.63
N THR A 156 5.21 1.48 24.80
CA THR A 156 4.07 1.45 23.88
C THR A 156 4.31 0.43 22.76
N ILE A 157 5.52 0.34 22.21
CA ILE A 157 5.88 -0.69 21.22
C ILE A 157 5.64 -2.08 21.81
N LYS A 158 6.08 -2.32 23.06
CA LYS A 158 5.84 -3.59 23.74
C LYS A 158 4.34 -3.91 23.87
N GLN A 159 3.54 -2.93 24.30
CA GLN A 159 2.08 -3.10 24.39
C GLN A 159 1.44 -3.39 23.03
N ILE A 160 1.90 -2.73 21.95
CA ILE A 160 1.42 -2.99 20.60
C ILE A 160 1.78 -4.42 20.17
N ALA A 161 3.01 -4.87 20.46
CA ALA A 161 3.46 -6.22 20.15
C ALA A 161 2.60 -7.28 20.86
N ASP A 162 2.35 -7.09 22.16
CA ASP A 162 1.45 -7.94 22.95
C ASP A 162 0.02 -7.92 22.41
N ALA A 163 -0.47 -6.75 21.97
CA ALA A 163 -1.80 -6.59 21.40
C ALA A 163 -1.95 -7.27 20.03
N LEU A 164 -0.89 -7.31 19.23
CA LEU A 164 -0.89 -7.91 17.89
C LEU A 164 -0.44 -9.37 17.89
N GLY A 165 0.13 -9.86 18.99
CA GLY A 165 0.65 -11.22 19.10
C GLY A 165 1.95 -11.43 18.31
N CYS A 166 2.79 -10.40 18.21
CA CYS A 166 4.07 -10.44 17.51
C CYS A 166 5.25 -10.05 18.41
N SER A 167 6.47 -10.07 17.86
CA SER A 167 7.64 -9.55 18.56
C SER A 167 7.76 -8.03 18.39
N MET A 168 8.58 -7.39 19.24
CA MET A 168 8.89 -5.97 19.06
C MET A 168 9.69 -5.72 17.78
N ASP A 169 10.54 -6.67 17.39
CA ASP A 169 11.34 -6.58 16.16
C ASP A 169 10.48 -6.57 14.90
N ASP A 170 9.28 -7.16 14.94
CA ASP A 170 8.32 -7.10 13.83
C ASP A 170 7.69 -5.70 13.65
N LEU A 171 7.87 -4.78 14.60
CA LEU A 171 7.24 -3.45 14.61
C LEU A 171 8.17 -2.30 14.21
N VAL A 172 9.46 -2.56 13.97
CA VAL A 172 10.50 -1.55 13.72
C VAL A 172 11.23 -1.76 12.40
#